data_AF-A0AA39KRQ5-F1
#
_entry.id   AF-A0AA39KRQ5-F1
#
_cell.length_a   1.000
_cell.length_b   1.000
_cell.length_c   1.000
_cell.angle_alpha   90.00
_cell.angle_beta   90.00
_cell.angle_gamma   90.00
#
_symmetry.space_group_name_H-M   'P 1'
#
loop_
_entity.id
_entity.type
_entity.pdbx_description
1 polymer ?
#
loop_
_entity_poly.entity_id
_entity_poly.type
_entity_poly.pdbx_seq_one_letter_code
_entity_poly.pdbx_strand_id
1 'polypeptide(L)'
;MLLNKKIEIMAYYYSIKKLGSYNYNFWFSRTKQIINFRGYTDVNANVLHIQMGNDPIEVYKHKIITGDLTEDEYQMKVLHNLQRLHNELINYKPEKPGFFRKWIEQGLKNKKITKSPKGLYLYGAVGGGKTMLMDLFYNCCKIECKQRVHFNSFMLDVHAKIHEVKKNVKRDCSTTKLQPFDPILPVAEMIAQKAWLLCFDEFQVTDVADAMILKRLFTKLFDNGVVVVATSNRSPDDLYKNGLQRSNFVPFIQILKDHCQIDCLDSGVDYRMRDGTDRQGTYFIIGRDPDNSVDKIFKYLCSRENDIVRPKTLSIKGRNVTFKRICGQVIDATFEELCDRPLGASDYLEISQAFHTVIIREVPKLNMRLKSQARRFITLIDTLYDNKIRLVISAAAPHNKLFVPEGDTEYTDEKRMLMDDLAISHGSDNYKSNIFTGEEELFAFDRTVSRLSEMQTKEYWEQWEQYR
;
A
#
# COMPACT_ATOMS: atom_id res chain seq x y z
N MET A 1 -27.92 -11.82 -41.27
CA MET A 1 -28.61 -11.71 -39.97
C MET A 1 -27.87 -10.82 -38.95
N LEU A 2 -26.54 -10.92 -38.81
CA LEU A 2 -25.73 -10.03 -37.95
C LEU A 2 -25.64 -8.57 -38.44
N LEU A 3 -25.64 -8.35 -39.76
CA LEU A 3 -25.57 -7.01 -40.36
C LEU A 3 -26.85 -6.19 -40.08
N ASN A 4 -28.02 -6.82 -40.15
CA ASN A 4 -29.31 -6.17 -39.87
C ASN A 4 -29.48 -5.80 -38.39
N LYS A 5 -28.93 -6.60 -37.46
CA LYS A 5 -28.90 -6.27 -36.02
C LYS A 5 -28.01 -5.07 -35.71
N LYS A 6 -26.89 -4.89 -36.43
CA LYS A 6 -26.02 -3.71 -36.28
C LYS A 6 -26.71 -2.43 -36.75
N ILE A 7 -27.52 -2.52 -37.81
CA ILE A 7 -28.27 -1.39 -38.36
C ILE A 7 -29.41 -0.98 -37.40
N GLU A 8 -30.12 -1.94 -36.80
CA GLU A 8 -31.17 -1.63 -35.81
C GLU A 8 -30.61 -0.97 -34.54
N ILE A 9 -29.47 -1.45 -34.01
CA ILE A 9 -28.84 -0.87 -32.82
C ILE A 9 -28.32 0.54 -33.10
N MET A 10 -27.73 0.78 -34.28
CA MET A 10 -27.26 2.10 -34.69
C MET A 10 -28.42 3.08 -34.94
N ALA A 11 -29.54 2.61 -35.52
CA ALA A 11 -30.74 3.42 -35.70
C ALA A 11 -31.37 3.81 -34.35
N TYR A 12 -31.35 2.90 -33.35
CA TYR A 12 -31.84 3.16 -32.00
C TYR A 12 -30.96 4.18 -31.26
N TYR A 13 -29.64 4.06 -31.37
CA TYR A 13 -28.68 4.98 -30.75
C TYR A 13 -28.77 6.40 -31.35
N TYR A 14 -29.02 6.52 -32.66
CA TYR A 14 -29.26 7.81 -33.32
C TYR A 14 -30.61 8.44 -32.91
N SER A 15 -31.63 7.64 -32.60
CA SER A 15 -32.93 8.14 -32.16
C SER A 15 -32.87 8.73 -30.74
N ILE A 16 -32.06 8.14 -29.84
CA ILE A 16 -31.83 8.63 -28.47
C ILE A 16 -31.06 9.96 -28.47
N LYS A 17 -30.11 10.15 -29.38
CA LYS A 17 -29.37 11.43 -29.50
C LYS A 17 -30.21 12.60 -30.02
N LYS A 18 -31.35 12.33 -30.65
CA LYS A 18 -32.22 13.35 -31.28
C LYS A 18 -33.33 13.87 -30.36
N LEU A 19 -33.62 13.15 -29.27
CA LEU A 19 -34.58 13.57 -28.25
C LEU A 19 -33.80 14.19 -27.09
N GLY A 20 -33.67 15.51 -27.15
CA GLY A 20 -33.12 16.31 -26.06
C GLY A 20 -33.80 15.99 -24.74
N SER A 21 -33.01 16.09 -23.65
CA SER A 21 -33.34 15.87 -22.24
C SER A 21 -34.83 15.70 -21.96
N TYR A 22 -35.27 14.54 -21.48
CA TYR A 22 -36.25 14.37 -20.38
C TYR A 22 -36.53 12.87 -20.19
N ASN A 23 -36.34 12.39 -18.96
CA ASN A 23 -36.69 11.07 -18.39
C ASN A 23 -36.05 9.78 -18.96
N TYR A 24 -34.82 9.52 -18.53
CA TYR A 24 -34.12 8.23 -18.69
C TYR A 24 -34.75 7.06 -17.90
N ASN A 25 -35.38 7.34 -16.75
CA ASN A 25 -35.90 6.29 -15.85
C ASN A 25 -37.13 5.54 -16.39
N PHE A 26 -37.96 6.18 -17.23
CA PHE A 26 -39.15 5.54 -17.77
C PHE A 26 -38.83 4.53 -18.89
N TRP A 27 -37.79 4.79 -19.68
CA TRP A 27 -37.39 3.90 -20.79
C TRP A 27 -36.62 2.66 -20.33
N PHE A 28 -35.83 2.77 -19.25
CA PHE A 28 -35.09 1.63 -18.67
C PHE A 28 -36.00 0.55 -18.05
N SER A 29 -37.16 0.95 -17.53
CA SER A 29 -38.18 0.03 -17.00
C SER A 29 -38.77 -0.87 -18.10
N ARG A 30 -39.03 -0.29 -19.27
CA ARG A 30 -39.70 -0.99 -20.38
C ARG A 30 -38.78 -1.93 -21.15
N THR A 31 -37.47 -1.64 -21.21
CA THR A 31 -36.48 -2.53 -21.83
C THR A 31 -36.22 -3.80 -21.02
N LYS A 32 -36.28 -3.74 -19.68
CA LYS A 32 -36.22 -4.94 -18.81
C LYS A 32 -37.39 -5.91 -19.04
N GLN A 33 -38.59 -5.40 -19.31
CA GLN A 33 -39.76 -6.26 -19.56
C GLN A 33 -39.72 -6.96 -20.93
N ILE A 34 -39.19 -6.32 -21.97
CA ILE A 34 -39.13 -6.92 -23.32
C ILE A 34 -38.06 -8.01 -23.40
N ILE A 35 -36.97 -7.88 -22.65
CA ILE A 35 -35.89 -8.88 -22.61
C ILE A 35 -36.32 -10.15 -21.84
N ASN A 36 -37.22 -10.04 -20.86
CA ASN A 36 -37.71 -11.20 -20.09
C ASN A 36 -38.76 -12.07 -20.80
N PHE A 37 -39.32 -11.64 -21.94
CA PHE A 37 -40.42 -12.37 -22.60
C PHE A 37 -39.98 -13.37 -23.70
N ARG A 38 -38.68 -13.47 -23.99
CA ARG A 38 -38.16 -14.47 -24.92
C ARG A 38 -37.07 -15.26 -24.23
N GLY A 39 -37.49 -16.37 -23.62
CA GLY A 39 -36.65 -17.32 -22.91
C GLY A 39 -35.35 -17.62 -23.65
N TYR A 40 -34.28 -17.02 -23.16
CA TYR A 40 -32.88 -17.32 -23.43
C TYR A 40 -32.12 -17.02 -22.14
N THR A 41 -32.25 -17.92 -21.18
CA THR A 41 -31.24 -18.15 -20.15
C THR A 41 -30.03 -18.79 -20.83
N ASP A 42 -28.82 -18.38 -20.46
CA ASP A 42 -27.53 -18.77 -21.07
C ASP A 42 -27.16 -18.12 -22.41
N VAL A 43 -26.84 -16.82 -22.34
CA VAL A 43 -25.78 -16.25 -23.19
C VAL A 43 -24.94 -15.30 -22.33
N ASN A 44 -23.81 -15.81 -21.83
CA ASN A 44 -22.60 -15.08 -21.45
C ASN A 44 -22.78 -13.70 -20.77
N ALA A 45 -22.65 -13.70 -19.45
CA ALA A 45 -22.31 -12.53 -18.63
C ALA A 45 -20.96 -11.85 -19.02
N ASN A 46 -20.25 -12.36 -20.04
CA ASN A 46 -19.01 -11.82 -20.58
C ASN A 46 -19.18 -10.74 -21.67
N VAL A 47 -20.39 -10.25 -21.94
CA VAL A 47 -20.65 -9.24 -23.00
C VAL A 47 -21.04 -7.86 -22.45
N LEU A 48 -21.07 -7.68 -21.13
CA LEU A 48 -21.17 -6.35 -20.49
C LEU A 48 -19.82 -5.81 -20.01
N HIS A 49 -18.71 -6.21 -20.66
CA HIS A 49 -17.53 -5.34 -20.77
C HIS A 49 -17.88 -4.20 -21.73
N ILE A 50 -18.76 -3.30 -21.26
CA ILE A 50 -18.80 -1.93 -21.77
C ILE A 50 -17.37 -1.42 -21.58
N GLN A 51 -16.75 -1.00 -22.68
CA GLN A 51 -15.47 -0.30 -22.70
C GLN A 51 -15.58 0.92 -21.79
N MET A 52 -15.34 0.74 -20.49
CA MET A 52 -15.25 1.85 -19.54
C MET A 52 -14.10 2.72 -20.01
N GLY A 53 -14.38 4.03 -20.09
CA GLY A 53 -13.51 5.03 -20.69
C GLY A 53 -12.06 4.92 -20.25
N ASN A 54 -11.14 5.25 -21.16
CA ASN A 54 -9.70 5.17 -20.91
C ASN A 54 -9.21 6.17 -19.85
N ASP A 55 -10.11 6.99 -19.30
CA ASP A 55 -9.80 8.19 -18.53
C ASP A 55 -10.08 8.00 -17.04
N PRO A 56 -9.09 8.31 -16.16
CA PRO A 56 -9.25 8.19 -14.71
C PRO A 56 -10.51 8.87 -14.13
N ILE A 57 -10.86 10.07 -14.62
CA ILE A 57 -12.03 10.79 -14.11
C ILE A 57 -13.34 10.08 -14.47
N GLU A 58 -13.44 9.50 -15.66
CA GLU A 58 -14.65 8.80 -16.09
C GLU A 58 -14.88 7.53 -15.28
N VAL A 59 -13.82 6.76 -15.04
CA VAL A 59 -13.87 5.56 -14.19
C VAL A 59 -14.28 5.90 -12.76
N TYR A 60 -13.75 7.00 -12.21
CA TYR A 60 -14.13 7.45 -10.87
C TYR A 60 -15.60 7.88 -10.80
N LYS A 61 -16.07 8.69 -11.74
CA LYS A 61 -17.49 9.09 -11.81
C LYS A 61 -18.42 7.90 -12.00
N HIS A 62 -18.02 6.92 -12.79
CA HIS A 62 -18.78 5.69 -12.95
C HIS A 62 -18.92 4.94 -11.61
N LYS A 63 -17.84 4.86 -10.82
CA LYS A 63 -17.86 4.27 -9.47
C LYS A 63 -18.76 5.03 -8.48
N ILE A 64 -18.89 6.34 -8.63
CA ILE A 64 -19.88 7.13 -7.87
C ILE A 64 -21.30 6.76 -8.29
N ILE A 65 -21.55 6.67 -9.61
CA ILE A 65 -22.88 6.35 -10.16
C ILE A 65 -23.31 4.93 -9.77
N THR A 66 -22.40 3.97 -9.73
CA THR A 66 -22.68 2.59 -9.29
C THR A 66 -22.89 2.47 -7.78
N GLY A 67 -22.56 3.51 -7.01
CA GLY A 67 -22.65 3.50 -5.55
C GLY A 67 -21.44 2.88 -4.85
N ASP A 68 -20.37 2.55 -5.57
CA ASP A 68 -19.15 1.98 -5.00
C ASP A 68 -18.29 3.02 -4.26
N LEU A 69 -18.45 4.31 -4.62
CA LEU A 69 -17.70 5.42 -4.03
C LEU A 69 -18.62 6.59 -3.70
N THR A 70 -18.24 7.36 -2.69
CA THR A 70 -18.87 8.65 -2.36
C THR A 70 -18.07 9.80 -2.96
N GLU A 71 -18.76 10.86 -3.36
CA GLU A 71 -18.12 12.03 -3.97
C GLU A 71 -17.27 12.78 -2.92
N ASP A 72 -16.01 13.06 -3.27
CA ASP A 72 -15.06 13.83 -2.46
C ASP A 72 -14.36 14.89 -3.33
N GLU A 73 -14.52 16.16 -2.95
CA GLU A 73 -13.86 17.28 -3.63
C GLU A 73 -12.34 17.20 -3.61
N TYR A 74 -11.74 16.65 -2.55
CA TYR A 74 -10.29 16.49 -2.45
C TYR A 74 -9.78 15.39 -3.37
N GLN A 75 -10.49 14.26 -3.46
CA GLN A 75 -10.16 13.19 -4.41
C GLN A 75 -10.31 13.68 -5.86
N MET A 76 -11.35 14.48 -6.15
CA MET A 76 -11.56 15.07 -7.47
C MET A 76 -10.43 16.00 -7.89
N LYS A 77 -9.89 16.84 -6.98
CA LYS A 77 -8.72 17.70 -7.27
C LYS A 77 -7.50 16.86 -7.67
N VAL A 78 -7.21 15.80 -6.91
CA VAL A 78 -6.10 14.88 -7.20
C VAL A 78 -6.34 14.14 -8.53
N LEU A 79 -7.57 13.72 -8.82
CA LEU A 79 -7.93 13.08 -10.08
C LEU A 79 -7.72 13.98 -11.30
N HIS A 80 -7.92 15.29 -11.18
CA HIS A 80 -7.57 16.22 -12.25
C HIS A 80 -6.07 16.22 -12.57
N ASN A 81 -5.22 16.13 -11.55
CA ASN A 81 -3.77 16.03 -11.73
C ASN A 81 -3.35 14.66 -12.30
N LEU A 82 -3.98 13.57 -11.85
CA LEU A 82 -3.79 12.23 -12.42
C LEU A 82 -4.26 12.16 -13.88
N GLN A 83 -5.36 12.82 -14.25
CA GLN A 83 -5.83 12.89 -15.62
C GLN A 83 -4.87 13.69 -16.51
N ARG A 84 -4.35 14.83 -16.00
CA ARG A 84 -3.32 15.60 -16.70
C ARG A 84 -2.10 14.72 -17.00
N LEU A 85 -1.62 14.01 -15.98
CA LEU A 85 -0.48 13.10 -16.12
C LEU A 85 -0.77 11.95 -17.09
N HIS A 86 -1.97 11.36 -17.02
CA HIS A 86 -2.41 10.31 -17.94
C HIS A 86 -2.36 10.80 -19.39
N ASN A 87 -2.88 11.99 -19.67
CA ASN A 87 -2.86 12.59 -21.01
C ASN A 87 -1.43 12.85 -21.51
N GLU A 88 -0.54 13.34 -20.62
CA GLU A 88 0.88 13.55 -20.94
C GLU A 88 1.61 12.22 -21.24
N LEU A 89 1.17 11.12 -20.64
CA LEU A 89 1.78 9.80 -20.73
C LEU A 89 1.34 8.97 -21.94
N ILE A 90 0.19 9.24 -22.57
CA ILE A 90 -0.36 8.44 -23.70
C ILE A 90 0.65 8.25 -24.83
N ASN A 91 1.43 9.29 -25.17
CA ASN A 91 2.44 9.25 -26.23
C ASN A 91 3.87 9.41 -25.71
N TYR A 92 4.08 9.21 -24.40
CA TYR A 92 5.38 9.41 -23.80
C TYR A 92 6.30 8.23 -24.08
N LYS A 93 7.50 8.53 -24.61
CA LYS A 93 8.62 7.59 -24.71
C LYS A 93 9.87 8.31 -24.20
N PRO A 94 10.58 7.76 -23.19
CA PRO A 94 11.82 8.36 -22.73
C PRO A 94 12.86 8.32 -23.86
N GLU A 95 13.51 9.45 -24.13
CA GLU A 95 14.63 9.50 -25.06
C GLU A 95 15.83 8.79 -24.43
N LYS A 96 16.37 7.76 -25.10
CA LYS A 96 17.61 7.12 -24.63
C LYS A 96 18.74 8.16 -24.62
N PRO A 97 19.51 8.30 -23.53
CA PRO A 97 20.71 9.12 -23.55
C PRO A 97 21.74 8.45 -24.49
N GLY A 98 21.77 8.86 -25.75
CA GLY A 98 22.76 8.40 -26.70
C GLY A 98 24.16 8.89 -26.32
N PHE A 99 25.13 7.98 -26.23
CA PHE A 99 26.55 8.23 -25.97
C PHE A 99 27.22 9.29 -26.90
N PHE A 100 26.56 9.70 -28.00
CA PHE A 100 27.06 10.67 -28.97
C PHE A 100 26.57 12.12 -28.77
N ARG A 101 25.82 12.41 -27.68
CA ARG A 101 25.25 13.76 -27.47
C ARG A 101 26.31 14.85 -27.29
N LYS A 102 27.46 14.53 -26.68
CA LYS A 102 28.56 15.50 -26.45
C LYS A 102 29.25 16.01 -27.72
N TRP A 103 29.22 15.26 -28.83
CA TRP A 103 29.88 15.69 -30.08
C TRP A 103 28.96 16.44 -31.04
N ILE A 104 27.64 16.38 -30.83
CA ILE A 104 26.65 17.08 -31.67
C ILE A 104 26.16 18.39 -31.02
N GLU A 105 26.44 18.60 -29.72
CA GLU A 105 26.08 19.81 -28.96
C GLU A 105 26.84 21.08 -29.37
N GLN A 106 27.95 20.98 -30.11
CA GLN A 106 28.63 22.17 -30.64
C GLN A 106 27.99 22.76 -31.91
N GLY A 107 27.03 22.07 -32.54
CA GLY A 107 26.50 22.47 -33.85
C GLY A 107 25.03 22.91 -33.93
N LEU A 108 24.18 22.62 -32.94
CA LEU A 108 22.72 22.83 -33.09
C LEU A 108 22.10 23.52 -31.86
N LYS A 109 22.14 24.85 -31.87
CA LYS A 109 21.61 25.75 -30.83
C LYS A 109 20.08 25.80 -30.66
N ASN A 110 19.29 24.88 -31.22
CA ASN A 110 17.82 24.98 -31.15
C ASN A 110 17.09 23.61 -31.22
N LYS A 111 17.40 22.68 -30.30
CA LYS A 111 16.56 21.48 -30.11
C LYS A 111 15.93 21.52 -28.72
N LYS A 112 14.60 21.76 -28.65
CA LYS A 112 13.80 21.71 -27.41
C LYS A 112 14.11 20.39 -26.70
N ILE A 113 14.72 20.45 -25.52
CA ILE A 113 14.78 19.32 -24.60
C ILE A 113 13.34 18.96 -24.27
N THR A 114 12.88 17.80 -24.73
CA THR A 114 11.59 17.21 -24.33
C THR A 114 11.69 16.86 -22.85
N LYS A 115 11.32 17.81 -21.97
CA LYS A 115 11.28 17.57 -20.52
C LYS A 115 10.31 16.43 -20.25
N SER A 116 10.73 15.46 -19.44
CA SER A 116 9.86 14.39 -18.97
C SER A 116 8.64 14.98 -18.24
N PRO A 117 7.45 14.34 -18.37
CA PRO A 117 6.27 14.71 -17.60
C PRO A 117 6.59 14.76 -16.11
N LYS A 118 6.04 15.74 -15.40
CA LYS A 118 6.15 15.78 -13.94
C LYS A 118 5.27 14.70 -13.35
N GLY A 119 5.85 13.85 -12.52
CA GLY A 119 5.14 12.82 -11.77
C GLY A 119 4.22 13.39 -10.70
N LEU A 120 3.66 12.52 -9.85
CA LEU A 120 2.76 12.92 -8.77
C LEU A 120 3.20 12.29 -7.44
N TYR A 121 3.31 13.10 -6.40
CA TYR A 121 3.52 12.66 -5.03
C TYR A 121 2.29 13.00 -4.21
N LEU A 122 1.54 11.97 -3.84
CA LEU A 122 0.29 12.09 -3.09
C LEU A 122 0.52 11.73 -1.63
N TYR A 123 0.28 12.68 -0.73
CA TYR A 123 0.42 12.45 0.70
C TYR A 123 -0.81 12.85 1.50
N GLY A 124 -1.00 12.27 2.67
CA GLY A 124 -2.11 12.59 3.55
C GLY A 124 -2.34 11.51 4.59
N ALA A 125 -3.37 11.67 5.44
CA ALA A 125 -3.69 10.74 6.51
C ALA A 125 -4.01 9.31 6.00
N VAL A 126 -3.84 8.33 6.89
CA VAL A 126 -4.20 6.93 6.61
C VAL A 126 -5.69 6.84 6.27
N GLY A 127 -6.07 5.98 5.31
CA GLY A 127 -7.48 5.81 4.95
C GLY A 127 -8.09 6.89 4.05
N GLY A 128 -7.31 7.88 3.60
CA GLY A 128 -7.79 8.92 2.67
C GLY A 128 -8.03 8.49 1.21
N GLY A 129 -7.84 7.21 0.85
CA GLY A 129 -8.06 6.72 -0.52
C GLY A 129 -6.91 6.92 -1.52
N LYS A 130 -5.70 7.28 -1.04
CA LYS A 130 -4.52 7.53 -1.89
C LYS A 130 -4.16 6.36 -2.82
N THR A 131 -4.09 5.16 -2.26
CA THR A 131 -3.76 3.93 -3.00
C THR A 131 -4.83 3.62 -4.03
N MET A 132 -6.11 3.78 -3.68
CA MET A 132 -7.23 3.60 -4.62
C MET A 132 -7.13 4.56 -5.82
N LEU A 133 -6.82 5.85 -5.61
CA LEU A 133 -6.65 6.82 -6.69
C LEU A 133 -5.46 6.46 -7.60
N MET A 134 -4.34 6.04 -7.00
CA MET A 134 -3.17 5.58 -7.75
C MET A 134 -3.50 4.32 -8.58
N ASP A 135 -4.24 3.37 -8.02
CA ASP A 135 -4.61 2.12 -8.69
C ASP A 135 -5.54 2.39 -9.87
N LEU A 136 -6.50 3.29 -9.68
CA LEU A 136 -7.39 3.75 -10.75
C LEU A 136 -6.57 4.35 -11.90
N PHE A 137 -5.67 5.27 -11.60
CA PHE A 137 -4.76 5.86 -12.60
C PHE A 137 -3.88 4.81 -13.29
N TYR A 138 -3.27 3.90 -12.51
CA TYR A 138 -2.39 2.86 -13.04
C TYR A 138 -3.14 1.95 -14.01
N ASN A 139 -4.39 1.58 -13.70
CA ASN A 139 -5.23 0.74 -14.55
C ASN A 139 -5.66 1.44 -15.84
N CYS A 140 -5.91 2.75 -15.81
CA CYS A 140 -6.25 3.55 -16.99
C CYS A 140 -5.05 3.78 -17.94
N CYS A 141 -3.81 3.76 -17.43
CA CYS A 141 -2.62 3.99 -18.24
C CYS A 141 -2.29 2.78 -19.15
N LYS A 142 -2.32 2.98 -20.47
CA LYS A 142 -1.97 1.95 -21.48
C LYS A 142 -0.49 1.97 -21.90
N ILE A 143 0.40 2.26 -20.96
CA ILE A 143 1.85 2.15 -21.20
C ILE A 143 2.28 0.69 -20.99
N GLU A 144 3.02 0.13 -21.95
CA GLU A 144 3.56 -1.23 -21.85
C GLU A 144 4.63 -1.35 -20.75
N CYS A 145 5.50 -0.34 -20.63
CA CYS A 145 6.57 -0.29 -19.63
C CYS A 145 6.13 0.49 -18.37
N LYS A 146 5.22 -0.10 -17.58
CA LYS A 146 4.82 0.42 -16.26
C LYS A 146 5.00 -0.63 -15.17
N GLN A 147 5.33 -0.18 -13.97
CA GLN A 147 5.48 -1.07 -12.81
C GLN A 147 4.86 -0.41 -11.57
N ARG A 148 4.08 -1.20 -10.82
CA ARG A 148 3.58 -0.86 -9.49
C ARG A 148 4.30 -1.72 -8.46
N VAL A 149 4.80 -1.13 -7.38
CA VAL A 149 5.57 -1.84 -6.36
C VAL A 149 5.51 -1.12 -5.00
N HIS A 150 5.55 -1.87 -3.90
CA HIS A 150 5.76 -1.29 -2.57
C HIS A 150 7.20 -0.76 -2.45
N PHE A 151 7.37 0.42 -1.85
CA PHE A 151 8.68 1.07 -1.80
C PHE A 151 9.77 0.24 -1.12
N ASN A 152 9.46 -0.40 0.02
CA ASN A 152 10.43 -1.25 0.73
C ASN A 152 10.87 -2.46 -0.10
N SER A 153 9.93 -3.13 -0.80
CA SER A 153 10.25 -4.24 -1.70
C SER A 153 11.14 -3.79 -2.85
N PHE A 154 10.87 -2.60 -3.41
CA PHE A 154 11.71 -2.02 -4.45
C PHE A 154 13.13 -1.74 -3.95
N MET A 155 13.29 -1.20 -2.73
CA MET A 155 14.61 -0.93 -2.17
C MET A 155 15.42 -2.20 -1.90
N LEU A 156 14.77 -3.27 -1.41
CA LEU A 156 15.41 -4.59 -1.27
C LEU A 156 15.94 -5.12 -2.61
N ASP A 157 15.14 -5.02 -3.67
CA ASP A 157 15.55 -5.40 -5.03
C ASP A 157 16.71 -4.55 -5.56
N VAL A 158 16.70 -3.24 -5.28
CA VAL A 158 17.77 -2.32 -5.65
C VAL A 158 19.07 -2.70 -4.95
N HIS A 159 19.04 -2.94 -3.64
CA HIS A 159 20.23 -3.36 -2.88
C HIS A 159 20.79 -4.70 -3.36
N ALA A 160 19.92 -5.66 -3.66
CA ALA A 160 20.32 -6.95 -4.23
C ALA A 160 21.06 -6.78 -5.56
N LYS A 161 20.52 -5.94 -6.47
CA LYS A 161 21.17 -5.64 -7.76
C LYS A 161 22.48 -4.87 -7.58
N ILE A 162 22.54 -3.90 -6.68
CA ILE A 162 23.77 -3.17 -6.36
C ILE A 162 24.85 -4.16 -5.88
N HIS A 163 24.48 -5.11 -5.03
CA HIS A 163 25.39 -6.13 -4.53
C HIS A 163 25.89 -7.06 -5.65
N GLU A 164 24.99 -7.49 -6.54
CA GLU A 164 25.34 -8.30 -7.71
C GLU A 164 26.32 -7.57 -8.64
N VAL A 165 26.03 -6.31 -8.98
CA VAL A 165 26.91 -5.48 -9.80
C VAL A 165 28.28 -5.33 -9.13
N LYS A 166 28.33 -5.04 -7.82
CA LYS A 166 29.59 -4.94 -7.05
C LYS A 166 30.42 -6.23 -7.11
N LYS A 167 29.77 -7.41 -7.12
CA LYS A 167 30.44 -8.71 -7.20
C LYS A 167 31.05 -8.96 -8.58
N ASN A 168 30.41 -8.46 -9.63
CA ASN A 168 30.81 -8.68 -11.02
C ASN A 168 31.91 -7.71 -11.50
N VAL A 169 32.21 -6.65 -10.74
CA VAL A 169 33.34 -5.75 -11.03
C VAL A 169 34.65 -6.50 -10.78
N LYS A 170 35.39 -6.80 -11.87
CA LYS A 170 36.73 -7.39 -11.79
C LYS A 170 37.64 -6.44 -11.00
N ARG A 171 38.20 -6.92 -9.89
CA ARG A 171 39.29 -6.24 -9.18
C ARG A 171 40.52 -6.31 -10.09
N ASP A 172 40.92 -5.21 -10.70
CA ASP A 172 42.20 -5.15 -11.38
C ASP A 172 43.31 -5.30 -10.33
N CYS A 173 43.95 -6.47 -10.29
CA CYS A 173 45.12 -6.74 -9.43
C CYS A 173 46.38 -5.95 -9.83
N SER A 174 46.35 -5.16 -10.91
CA SER A 174 47.50 -4.45 -11.46
C SER A 174 47.59 -2.96 -11.07
N THR A 175 46.56 -2.39 -10.44
CA THR A 175 46.55 -0.97 -10.07
C THR A 175 46.18 -0.76 -8.61
N THR A 176 47.08 -0.11 -7.85
CA THR A 176 46.93 0.24 -6.43
C THR A 176 45.85 1.30 -6.16
N LYS A 177 45.15 1.78 -7.20
CA LYS A 177 44.05 2.75 -7.09
C LYS A 177 42.74 2.10 -7.50
N LEU A 178 41.86 1.88 -6.53
CA LEU A 178 40.46 1.54 -6.75
C LEU A 178 39.84 2.63 -7.64
N GLN A 179 39.45 2.32 -8.86
CA GLN A 179 38.61 3.25 -9.61
C GLN A 179 37.27 3.41 -8.87
N PRO A 180 36.75 4.64 -8.73
CA PRO A 180 35.44 4.87 -8.14
C PRO A 180 34.36 4.35 -9.11
N PHE A 181 34.03 3.06 -9.00
CA PHE A 181 32.92 2.47 -9.71
C PHE A 181 31.63 2.73 -8.96
N ASP A 182 30.67 3.39 -9.62
CA ASP A 182 29.35 3.63 -9.07
C ASP A 182 28.39 2.49 -9.48
N PRO A 183 28.03 1.57 -8.57
CA PRO A 183 27.11 0.49 -8.88
C PRO A 183 25.64 0.95 -9.01
N ILE A 184 25.30 2.19 -8.63
CA ILE A 184 23.93 2.70 -8.70
C ILE A 184 23.55 3.05 -10.14
N LEU A 185 24.50 3.55 -10.93
CA LEU A 185 24.31 3.89 -12.35
C LEU A 185 23.74 2.73 -13.17
N PRO A 186 24.41 1.56 -13.26
CA PRO A 186 23.90 0.45 -14.06
C PRO A 186 22.56 -0.07 -13.54
N VAL A 187 22.34 -0.05 -12.21
CA VAL A 187 21.07 -0.48 -11.63
C VAL A 187 19.92 0.46 -12.02
N ALA A 188 20.15 1.78 -12.02
CA ALA A 188 19.17 2.76 -12.47
C ALA A 188 18.82 2.58 -13.95
N GLU A 189 19.81 2.32 -14.80
CA GLU A 189 19.60 2.04 -16.23
C GLU A 189 18.78 0.76 -16.45
N MET A 190 19.08 -0.31 -15.70
CA MET A 190 18.30 -1.56 -15.75
C MET A 190 16.85 -1.34 -15.35
N ILE A 191 16.57 -0.47 -14.38
CA ILE A 191 15.21 -0.14 -13.96
C ILE A 191 14.50 0.69 -15.03
N ALA A 192 15.17 1.72 -15.56
CA ALA A 192 14.60 2.59 -16.61
C ALA A 192 14.30 1.84 -17.92
N GLN A 193 15.06 0.78 -18.23
CA GLN A 193 14.76 -0.11 -19.36
C GLN A 193 13.50 -0.95 -19.16
N LYS A 194 13.14 -1.27 -17.91
CA LYS A 194 11.97 -2.08 -17.56
C LYS A 194 10.70 -1.24 -17.39
N ALA A 195 10.81 -0.07 -16.76
CA ALA A 195 9.67 0.76 -16.42
C ALA A 195 9.93 2.24 -16.70
N TRP A 196 9.03 2.86 -17.48
CA TRP A 196 9.00 4.30 -17.74
C TRP A 196 8.07 5.03 -16.77
N LEU A 197 7.07 4.31 -16.26
CA LEU A 197 6.20 4.75 -15.18
C LEU A 197 6.40 3.85 -13.96
N LEU A 198 6.86 4.43 -12.86
CA LEU A 198 6.97 3.76 -11.57
C LEU A 198 5.89 4.29 -10.63
N CYS A 199 4.98 3.40 -10.22
CA CYS A 199 3.98 3.68 -9.20
C CYS A 199 4.41 3.05 -7.87
N PHE A 200 4.80 3.88 -6.91
CA PHE A 200 5.18 3.45 -5.56
C PHE A 200 4.01 3.54 -4.61
N ASP A 201 3.66 2.40 -4.01
CA ASP A 201 2.77 2.36 -2.86
C ASP A 201 3.59 2.46 -1.56
N GLU A 202 3.03 3.14 -0.56
CA GLU A 202 3.65 3.33 0.76
C GLU A 202 5.10 3.86 0.70
N PHE A 203 5.33 4.97 -0.01
CA PHE A 203 6.63 5.62 -0.10
C PHE A 203 7.04 6.18 1.27
N GLN A 204 7.78 5.40 2.05
CA GLN A 204 8.30 5.75 3.36
C GLN A 204 9.78 5.37 3.46
N VAL A 205 10.60 6.26 4.02
CA VAL A 205 12.02 5.99 4.24
C VAL A 205 12.27 5.94 5.74
N THR A 206 12.71 4.79 6.25
CA THR A 206 13.12 4.61 7.66
C THR A 206 14.57 4.15 7.78
N ASP A 207 15.07 3.38 6.81
CA ASP A 207 16.43 2.87 6.82
C ASP A 207 17.47 3.94 6.41
N VAL A 208 18.57 4.00 7.16
CA VAL A 208 19.74 4.84 6.85
C VAL A 208 20.40 4.42 5.54
N ALA A 209 20.46 3.11 5.26
CA ALA A 209 21.06 2.58 4.04
C ALA A 209 20.29 3.04 2.79
N ASP A 210 18.96 3.08 2.86
CA ASP A 210 18.10 3.60 1.80
C ASP A 210 18.33 5.10 1.60
N ALA A 211 18.30 5.86 2.70
CA ALA A 211 18.51 7.30 2.69
C ALA A 211 19.83 7.70 2.00
N MET A 212 20.89 6.88 2.16
CA MET A 212 22.20 7.12 1.55
C MET A 212 22.23 6.94 0.02
N ILE A 213 21.36 6.12 -0.56
CA ILE A 213 21.39 5.80 -2.00
C ILE A 213 20.30 6.50 -2.81
N LEU A 214 19.19 6.87 -2.18
CA LEU A 214 17.99 7.39 -2.86
C LEU A 214 18.26 8.60 -3.73
N LYS A 215 19.03 9.57 -3.23
CA LYS A 215 19.44 10.76 -4.00
C LYS A 215 20.01 10.37 -5.37
N ARG A 216 21.01 9.49 -5.36
CA ARG A 216 21.76 9.08 -6.56
C ARG A 216 20.91 8.25 -7.49
N LEU A 217 20.15 7.31 -6.94
CA LEU A 217 19.25 6.45 -7.70
C LEU A 217 18.19 7.26 -8.43
N PHE A 218 17.44 8.09 -7.72
CA PHE A 218 16.33 8.84 -8.30
C PHE A 218 16.79 9.94 -9.25
N THR A 219 17.91 10.62 -9.00
CA THR A 219 18.50 11.52 -10.01
C THR A 219 18.69 10.78 -11.33
N LYS A 220 19.20 9.55 -11.29
CA LYS A 220 19.44 8.77 -12.52
C LYS A 220 18.18 8.21 -13.14
N LEU A 221 17.18 7.84 -12.35
CA LEU A 221 15.87 7.47 -12.89
C LEU A 221 15.23 8.65 -13.62
N PHE A 222 15.24 9.85 -13.02
CA PHE A 222 14.69 11.05 -13.65
C PHE A 222 15.48 11.51 -14.86
N ASP A 223 16.82 11.44 -14.83
CA ASP A 223 17.68 11.71 -16.00
C ASP A 223 17.36 10.79 -17.19
N ASN A 224 16.98 9.54 -16.90
CA ASN A 224 16.56 8.55 -17.90
C ASN A 224 15.09 8.69 -18.32
N GLY A 225 14.38 9.73 -17.86
CA GLY A 225 12.99 9.99 -18.22
C GLY A 225 11.96 9.11 -17.51
N VAL A 226 12.33 8.46 -16.40
CA VAL A 226 11.35 7.71 -15.60
C VAL A 226 10.42 8.68 -14.88
N VAL A 227 9.12 8.47 -15.03
CA VAL A 227 8.06 9.22 -14.35
C VAL A 227 7.63 8.46 -13.10
N VAL A 228 7.53 9.16 -11.97
CA VAL A 228 7.19 8.57 -10.67
C VAL A 228 5.83 9.05 -10.20
N VAL A 229 4.97 8.12 -9.82
CA VAL A 229 3.76 8.38 -9.03
C VAL A 229 3.95 7.68 -7.68
N ALA A 230 3.74 8.38 -6.57
CA ALA A 230 3.98 7.83 -5.25
C ALA A 230 2.83 8.20 -4.30
N THR A 231 2.43 7.24 -3.46
CA THR A 231 1.52 7.48 -2.33
C THR A 231 2.30 7.39 -1.02
N SER A 232 2.06 8.32 -0.09
CA SER A 232 2.70 8.31 1.23
C SER A 232 1.78 8.81 2.33
N ASN A 233 2.06 8.40 3.56
CA ASN A 233 1.43 8.99 4.75
C ASN A 233 2.20 10.21 5.28
N ARG A 234 3.31 10.59 4.64
CA ARG A 234 4.16 11.71 5.05
C ARG A 234 4.34 12.68 3.88
N SER A 235 4.47 13.96 4.21
CA SER A 235 4.90 14.95 3.22
C SER A 235 6.32 14.65 2.74
N PRO A 236 6.74 15.11 1.54
CA PRO A 236 8.13 14.98 1.09
C PRO A 236 9.15 15.53 2.09
N ASP A 237 8.81 16.62 2.79
CA ASP A 237 9.67 17.23 3.80
C ASP A 237 9.85 16.32 5.03
N ASP A 238 8.84 15.51 5.36
CA ASP A 238 8.82 14.62 6.53
C ASP A 238 9.21 13.16 6.23
N LEU A 239 9.56 12.84 4.98
CA LEU A 239 9.86 11.47 4.51
C LEU A 239 10.94 10.75 5.32
N TYR A 240 11.95 11.50 5.78
CA TYR A 240 13.03 11.01 6.64
C TYR A 240 13.22 11.95 7.83
N LYS A 241 12.08 12.39 8.41
CA LYS A 241 12.08 13.24 9.59
C LYS A 241 12.80 12.52 10.71
N ASN A 242 13.73 13.23 11.36
CA ASN A 242 14.50 12.70 12.48
C ASN A 242 15.28 11.40 12.11
N GLY A 243 15.65 11.22 10.84
CA GLY A 243 16.55 10.14 10.44
C GLY A 243 18.02 10.46 10.76
N LEU A 244 18.83 9.42 10.97
CA LEU A 244 20.26 9.59 11.22
C LEU A 244 20.93 10.25 10.00
N GLN A 245 21.77 11.27 10.20
CA GLN A 245 22.39 12.03 9.10
C GLN A 245 21.40 12.64 8.09
N ARG A 246 20.22 13.10 8.55
CA ARG A 246 19.18 13.70 7.68
C ARG A 246 19.69 14.77 6.72
N SER A 247 20.73 15.54 7.09
CA SER A 247 21.35 16.54 6.21
C SER A 247 21.75 15.98 4.84
N ASN A 248 22.15 14.71 4.77
CA ASN A 248 22.51 14.02 3.52
C ASN A 248 21.29 13.63 2.69
N PHE A 249 20.12 13.48 3.32
CA PHE A 249 18.85 13.16 2.67
C PHE A 249 18.09 14.38 2.16
N VAL A 250 18.22 15.55 2.80
CA VAL A 250 17.52 16.79 2.39
C VAL A 250 17.67 17.10 0.88
N PRO A 251 18.85 16.95 0.24
CA PRO A 251 18.98 17.16 -1.20
C PRO A 251 18.11 16.25 -2.07
N PHE A 252 17.76 15.04 -1.60
CA PHE A 252 16.85 14.14 -2.32
C PHE A 252 15.41 14.67 -2.31
N ILE A 253 14.98 15.31 -1.21
CA ILE A 253 13.65 15.93 -1.13
C ILE A 253 13.49 16.94 -2.26
N GLN A 254 14.50 17.77 -2.51
CA GLN A 254 14.45 18.75 -3.60
C GLN A 254 14.31 18.09 -4.97
N ILE A 255 15.07 17.02 -5.24
CA ILE A 255 14.96 16.25 -6.48
C ILE A 255 13.54 15.71 -6.66
N LEU A 256 12.93 15.19 -5.59
CA LEU A 256 11.56 14.70 -5.63
C LEU A 256 10.55 15.83 -5.94
N LYS A 257 10.70 17.01 -5.32
CA LYS A 257 9.83 18.19 -5.56
C LYS A 257 10.00 18.78 -6.96
N ASP A 258 11.19 18.69 -7.54
CA ASP A 258 11.45 19.20 -8.89
C ASP A 258 10.76 18.36 -9.96
N HIS A 259 10.74 17.04 -9.76
CA HIS A 259 10.22 16.05 -10.71
C HIS A 259 8.79 15.58 -10.46
N CYS A 260 8.24 15.78 -9.25
CA CYS A 260 6.86 15.44 -8.91
C CYS A 260 6.05 16.67 -8.49
N GLN A 261 4.81 16.76 -8.95
CA GLN A 261 3.82 17.64 -8.33
C GLN A 261 3.38 17.04 -6.99
N ILE A 262 3.31 17.87 -5.95
CA ILE A 262 2.99 17.43 -4.60
C ILE A 262 1.54 17.79 -4.32
N ASP A 263 0.71 16.77 -4.07
CA ASP A 263 -0.70 16.94 -3.74
C ASP A 263 -1.00 16.36 -2.36
N CYS A 264 -1.78 17.11 -1.58
CA CYS A 264 -2.26 16.68 -0.27
C CYS A 264 -3.69 16.14 -0.39
N LEU A 265 -3.90 14.92 0.09
CA LEU A 265 -5.20 14.29 0.25
C LEU A 265 -5.48 14.15 1.76
N ASP A 266 -5.84 15.28 2.36
CA ASP A 266 -6.28 15.34 3.75
C ASP A 266 -7.71 15.88 3.80
N SER A 267 -8.67 15.00 3.56
CA SER A 267 -10.09 15.32 3.68
C SER A 267 -10.56 15.36 5.14
N GLY A 268 -9.69 15.04 6.12
CA GLY A 268 -10.07 14.82 7.52
C GLY A 268 -11.00 13.60 7.70
N VAL A 269 -11.23 12.85 6.63
CA VAL A 269 -12.19 11.75 6.56
C VAL A 269 -11.40 10.49 6.27
N ASP A 270 -11.33 9.61 7.27
CA ASP A 270 -10.94 8.23 7.03
C ASP A 270 -12.15 7.50 6.42
N TYR A 271 -12.07 7.18 5.13
CA TYR A 271 -13.15 6.48 4.43
C TYR A 271 -13.38 5.07 4.98
N ARG A 272 -12.38 4.47 5.64
CA ARG A 272 -12.53 3.19 6.36
C ARG A 272 -13.44 3.33 7.57
N MET A 273 -13.51 4.53 8.16
CA MET A 273 -14.32 4.81 9.34
C MET A 273 -15.79 5.13 9.00
N ARG A 274 -16.08 5.56 7.76
CA ARG A 274 -17.46 5.87 7.32
C ARG A 274 -18.29 4.61 7.10
N ASP A 275 -17.71 3.58 6.48
CA ASP A 275 -18.37 2.27 6.35
C ASP A 275 -18.48 1.52 7.69
N GLY A 276 -17.69 1.93 8.70
CA GLY A 276 -17.76 1.41 10.06
C GLY A 276 -19.02 1.82 10.86
N THR A 277 -19.93 2.60 10.29
CA THR A 277 -21.17 3.02 10.97
C THR A 277 -22.33 2.03 10.83
N ASP A 278 -22.22 1.02 9.97
CA ASP A 278 -23.22 -0.05 9.93
C ASP A 278 -22.89 -1.13 10.99
N ARG A 279 -23.43 -0.90 12.20
CA ARG A 279 -23.30 -1.74 13.40
C ARG A 279 -23.90 -3.14 13.20
N GLN A 280 -23.23 -4.02 12.45
CA GLN A 280 -23.59 -5.44 12.39
C GLN A 280 -22.40 -6.43 12.34
N GLY A 281 -21.14 -5.99 12.49
CA GLY A 281 -19.97 -6.87 12.54
C GLY A 281 -19.23 -6.83 13.88
N THR A 282 -19.70 -7.53 14.91
CA THR A 282 -19.10 -7.55 16.26
C THR A 282 -17.84 -8.44 16.32
N TYR A 283 -16.81 -8.13 15.53
CA TYR A 283 -15.53 -8.88 15.52
C TYR A 283 -14.46 -8.28 16.44
N PHE A 284 -14.76 -7.14 17.07
CA PHE A 284 -13.97 -6.55 18.14
C PHE A 284 -14.83 -6.41 19.40
N ILE A 285 -14.49 -7.18 20.43
CA ILE A 285 -15.26 -7.30 21.68
C ILE A 285 -14.50 -6.56 22.79
N ILE A 286 -15.16 -5.59 23.41
CA ILE A 286 -14.57 -4.73 24.45
C ILE A 286 -14.88 -5.29 25.84
N GLY A 287 -13.87 -5.40 26.69
CA GLY A 287 -13.96 -5.93 28.05
C GLY A 287 -13.76 -7.45 28.12
N ARG A 288 -13.84 -8.00 29.34
CA ARG A 288 -13.99 -9.46 29.51
C ARG A 288 -15.37 -9.84 28.98
N ASP A 289 -15.39 -10.75 28.03
CA ASP A 289 -16.60 -11.26 27.36
C ASP A 289 -17.59 -11.82 28.40
N PRO A 290 -18.62 -11.05 28.82
CA PRO A 290 -19.53 -11.49 29.87
C PRO A 290 -20.52 -12.54 29.34
N ASP A 291 -20.77 -12.53 28.02
CA ASP A 291 -21.83 -13.25 27.34
C ASP A 291 -21.32 -14.42 26.48
N ASN A 292 -20.03 -14.79 26.61
CA ASN A 292 -19.37 -15.81 25.78
C ASN A 292 -19.54 -15.56 24.27
N SER A 293 -19.57 -14.29 23.86
CA SER A 293 -19.67 -13.82 22.47
C SER A 293 -18.55 -14.36 21.59
N VAL A 294 -17.31 -14.36 22.08
CA VAL A 294 -16.16 -14.93 21.36
C VAL A 294 -16.33 -16.44 21.21
N ASP A 295 -16.82 -17.12 22.24
CA ASP A 295 -17.08 -18.57 22.16
C ASP A 295 -18.21 -18.91 21.18
N LYS A 296 -19.24 -18.07 21.08
CA LYS A 296 -20.29 -18.21 20.06
C LYS A 296 -19.73 -18.06 18.65
N ILE A 297 -18.89 -17.05 18.41
CA ILE A 297 -18.21 -16.83 17.13
C ILE A 297 -17.28 -18.01 16.82
N PHE A 298 -16.49 -18.46 17.80
CA PHE A 298 -15.59 -19.60 17.63
C PHE A 298 -16.36 -20.88 17.29
N LYS A 299 -17.45 -21.19 18.01
CA LYS A 299 -18.32 -22.34 17.71
C LYS A 299 -18.94 -22.26 16.31
N TYR A 300 -19.40 -21.07 15.93
CA TYR A 300 -19.95 -20.83 14.58
C TYR A 300 -18.90 -21.09 13.50
N LEU A 301 -17.69 -20.54 13.65
CA LEU A 301 -16.59 -20.74 12.70
C LEU A 301 -16.16 -22.21 12.65
N CYS A 302 -16.04 -22.87 13.81
CA CYS A 302 -15.74 -24.30 13.89
C CYS A 302 -16.81 -25.16 13.19
N SER A 303 -18.09 -24.78 13.24
CA SER A 303 -19.17 -25.53 12.59
C SER A 303 -19.09 -25.52 11.06
N ARG A 304 -18.32 -24.59 10.47
CA ARG A 304 -18.04 -24.51 9.04
C ARG A 304 -16.77 -25.26 8.63
N GLU A 305 -16.01 -25.77 9.60
CA GLU A 305 -14.80 -26.56 9.39
C GLU A 305 -15.13 -28.05 9.58
N ASN A 306 -14.57 -28.91 8.72
CA ASN A 306 -14.71 -30.36 8.83
C ASN A 306 -13.62 -30.96 9.75
N ASP A 307 -13.39 -30.35 10.91
CA ASP A 307 -12.38 -30.80 11.87
C ASP A 307 -12.90 -30.67 13.32
N ILE A 308 -12.19 -31.27 14.26
CA ILE A 308 -12.48 -31.20 15.69
C ILE A 308 -11.52 -30.23 16.40
N VAL A 309 -12.01 -29.61 17.48
CA VAL A 309 -11.18 -28.72 18.30
C VAL A 309 -10.10 -29.54 19.01
N ARG A 310 -8.84 -29.28 18.71
CA ARG A 310 -7.68 -29.96 19.31
C ARG A 310 -6.47 -29.05 19.47
N PRO A 311 -5.57 -29.35 20.39
CA PRO A 311 -4.25 -28.72 20.41
C PRO A 311 -3.48 -29.11 19.15
N LYS A 312 -2.77 -28.16 18.55
CA LYS A 312 -1.88 -28.42 17.40
C LYS A 312 -0.57 -27.66 17.58
N THR A 313 0.51 -28.34 17.25
CA THR A 313 1.87 -27.79 17.28
C THR A 313 2.29 -27.47 15.86
N LEU A 314 2.66 -26.22 15.62
CA LEU A 314 3.26 -25.78 14.36
C LEU A 314 4.77 -25.86 14.49
N SER A 315 5.43 -26.52 13.52
CA SER A 315 6.88 -26.55 13.43
C SER A 315 7.34 -25.44 12.49
N ILE A 316 7.87 -24.36 13.06
CA ILE A 316 8.30 -23.17 12.33
C ILE A 316 9.81 -23.08 12.43
N LYS A 317 10.52 -23.27 11.30
CA LYS A 317 11.99 -23.17 11.20
C LYS A 317 12.75 -23.87 12.35
N GLY A 318 12.29 -25.05 12.76
CA GLY A 318 12.92 -25.87 13.82
C GLY A 318 12.45 -25.58 15.25
N ARG A 319 11.43 -24.73 15.44
CA ARG A 319 10.79 -24.45 16.73
C ARG A 319 9.35 -24.95 16.73
N ASN A 320 8.91 -25.50 17.85
CA ASN A 320 7.56 -26.01 18.03
C ASN A 320 6.70 -25.00 18.80
N VAL A 321 5.68 -24.45 18.17
CA VAL A 321 4.71 -23.54 18.81
C VAL A 321 3.39 -24.26 18.96
N THR A 322 3.00 -24.53 20.21
CA THR A 322 1.75 -25.23 20.52
C THR A 322 0.63 -24.25 20.86
N PHE A 323 -0.51 -24.42 20.20
CA PHE A 323 -1.75 -23.71 20.50
C PHE A 323 -2.80 -24.69 21.01
N LYS A 324 -3.58 -24.26 22.01
CA LYS A 324 -4.49 -25.13 22.75
C LYS A 324 -5.79 -25.42 22.01
N ARG A 325 -6.31 -24.44 21.25
CA ARG A 325 -7.64 -24.53 20.61
C ARG A 325 -7.52 -24.19 19.12
N ILE A 326 -7.44 -25.23 18.29
CA ILE A 326 -7.47 -25.12 16.84
C ILE A 326 -8.57 -26.02 16.30
N CYS A 327 -9.32 -25.53 15.31
CA CYS A 327 -10.29 -26.30 14.54
C CYS A 327 -10.06 -26.03 13.05
N GLY A 328 -9.56 -27.02 12.32
CA GLY A 328 -9.25 -26.86 10.89
C GLY A 328 -8.26 -25.71 10.66
N GLN A 329 -8.73 -24.70 9.92
CA GLN A 329 -7.97 -23.47 9.63
C GLN A 329 -8.39 -22.25 10.48
N VAL A 330 -9.04 -22.50 11.62
CA VAL A 330 -9.40 -21.48 12.63
C VAL A 330 -8.59 -21.69 13.91
N ILE A 331 -7.93 -20.64 14.39
CA ILE A 331 -7.14 -20.65 15.63
C ILE A 331 -7.77 -19.74 16.69
N ASP A 332 -7.91 -20.26 17.91
CA ASP A 332 -8.33 -19.51 19.12
C ASP A 332 -7.16 -19.48 20.11
N ALA A 333 -6.52 -18.31 20.22
CA ALA A 333 -5.33 -18.09 21.03
C ALA A 333 -5.49 -16.88 21.95
N THR A 334 -4.78 -16.88 23.07
CA THR A 334 -4.72 -15.71 23.96
C THR A 334 -3.60 -14.77 23.55
N PHE A 335 -3.68 -13.51 23.99
CA PHE A 335 -2.63 -12.53 23.79
C PHE A 335 -1.26 -13.02 24.28
N GLU A 336 -1.22 -13.71 25.43
CA GLU A 336 0.01 -14.26 25.99
C GLU A 336 0.65 -15.32 25.05
N GLU A 337 -0.18 -16.18 24.44
CA GLU A 337 0.31 -17.22 23.53
C GLU A 337 0.94 -16.66 22.25
N LEU A 338 0.49 -15.48 21.81
CA LEU A 338 0.94 -14.84 20.57
C LEU A 338 2.00 -13.75 20.78
N CYS A 339 1.94 -13.01 21.89
CA CYS A 339 2.73 -11.80 22.10
C CYS A 339 3.66 -11.86 23.32
N ASP A 340 3.42 -12.71 24.33
CA ASP A 340 4.37 -12.88 25.44
C ASP A 340 5.45 -13.91 25.15
N ARG A 341 5.17 -14.86 24.27
CA ARG A 341 6.19 -15.77 23.73
C ARG A 341 7.15 -15.03 22.78
N PRO A 342 8.40 -15.49 22.63
CA PRO A 342 9.39 -14.88 21.73
C PRO A 342 9.12 -15.25 20.26
N LEU A 343 7.92 -14.93 19.77
CA LEU A 343 7.53 -15.06 18.37
C LEU A 343 7.94 -13.80 17.59
N GLY A 344 8.27 -13.99 16.31
CA GLY A 344 8.66 -12.92 15.40
C GLY A 344 7.90 -12.96 14.07
N ALA A 345 8.29 -12.09 13.15
CA ALA A 345 7.62 -11.92 11.85
C ALA A 345 7.49 -13.24 11.04
N SER A 346 8.54 -14.09 11.06
CA SER A 346 8.47 -15.38 10.36
C SER A 346 7.44 -16.34 10.96
N ASP A 347 7.23 -16.27 12.28
CA ASP A 347 6.27 -17.15 12.95
C ASP A 347 4.83 -16.71 12.64
N TYR A 348 4.59 -15.40 12.63
CA TYR A 348 3.30 -14.84 12.24
C TYR A 348 2.96 -15.10 10.77
N LEU A 349 3.97 -15.13 9.88
CA LEU A 349 3.76 -15.47 8.49
C LEU A 349 3.29 -16.93 8.33
N GLU A 350 3.93 -17.88 9.01
CA GLU A 350 3.49 -19.28 9.01
C GLU A 350 2.08 -19.45 9.60
N ILE A 351 1.76 -18.72 10.67
CA ILE A 351 0.40 -18.67 11.22
C ILE A 351 -0.59 -18.17 10.15
N SER A 352 -0.26 -17.09 9.44
CA SER A 352 -1.12 -16.55 8.38
C SER A 352 -1.28 -17.50 7.18
N GLN A 353 -0.32 -18.37 6.91
CA GLN A 353 -0.41 -19.38 5.86
C GLN A 353 -1.21 -20.62 6.31
N ALA A 354 -1.17 -20.95 7.60
CA ALA A 354 -1.85 -22.11 8.16
C ALA A 354 -3.33 -21.88 8.50
N PHE A 355 -3.72 -20.64 8.79
CA PHE A 355 -5.07 -20.29 9.26
C PHE A 355 -5.66 -19.13 8.47
N HIS A 356 -6.92 -19.29 8.04
CA HIS A 356 -7.68 -18.21 7.40
C HIS A 356 -8.38 -17.28 8.39
N THR A 357 -8.58 -17.73 9.63
CA THR A 357 -9.20 -16.94 10.69
C THR A 357 -8.43 -17.09 12.00
N VAL A 358 -8.08 -15.96 12.60
CA VAL A 358 -7.37 -15.86 13.87
C VAL A 358 -8.25 -15.17 14.91
N ILE A 359 -8.43 -15.80 16.06
CA ILE A 359 -9.09 -15.24 17.23
C ILE A 359 -8.04 -14.96 18.29
N ILE A 360 -8.01 -13.72 18.79
CA ILE A 360 -7.10 -13.25 19.84
C ILE A 360 -7.91 -12.82 21.06
N ARG A 361 -7.70 -13.50 22.18
CA ARG A 361 -8.38 -13.21 23.45
C ARG A 361 -7.55 -12.39 24.40
N GLU A 362 -8.24 -11.64 25.25
CA GLU A 362 -7.68 -10.97 26.43
C GLU A 362 -6.55 -9.99 26.08
N VAL A 363 -6.67 -9.25 24.98
CA VAL A 363 -5.69 -8.23 24.61
C VAL A 363 -5.70 -7.11 25.66
N PRO A 364 -4.61 -6.90 26.42
CA PRO A 364 -4.57 -5.87 27.44
C PRO A 364 -4.46 -4.48 26.81
N LYS A 365 -4.61 -3.43 27.63
CA LYS A 365 -4.17 -2.09 27.20
C LYS A 365 -2.65 -2.10 27.07
N LEU A 366 -2.17 -1.77 25.87
CA LEU A 366 -0.76 -1.76 25.52
C LEU A 366 -0.15 -0.42 25.94
N ASN A 367 0.56 -0.44 27.07
CA ASN A 367 1.31 0.69 27.61
C ASN A 367 2.82 0.48 27.40
N MET A 368 3.64 1.47 27.74
CA MET A 368 5.11 1.43 27.58
C MET A 368 5.79 0.28 28.35
N ARG A 369 5.17 -0.27 29.40
CA ARG A 369 5.71 -1.44 30.13
C ARG A 369 5.63 -2.73 29.30
N LEU A 370 4.66 -2.83 28.40
CA LEU A 370 4.46 -3.95 27.50
C LEU A 370 5.01 -3.66 26.09
N LYS A 371 6.11 -2.89 26.00
CA LYS A 371 6.67 -2.41 24.72
C LYS A 371 7.03 -3.55 23.76
N SER A 372 7.68 -4.60 24.27
CA SER A 372 8.06 -5.76 23.46
C SER A 372 6.83 -6.51 22.94
N GLN A 373 5.81 -6.67 23.77
CA GLN A 373 4.54 -7.27 23.41
C GLN A 373 3.77 -6.40 22.40
N ALA A 374 3.77 -5.08 22.58
CA ALA A 374 3.11 -4.14 21.69
C ALA A 374 3.74 -4.17 20.28
N ARG A 375 5.08 -4.23 20.18
CA ARG A 375 5.78 -4.39 18.89
C ARG A 375 5.46 -5.72 18.21
N ARG A 376 5.41 -6.81 18.98
CA ARG A 376 5.00 -8.13 18.48
C ARG A 376 3.55 -8.12 17.99
N PHE A 377 2.65 -7.48 18.75
CA PHE A 377 1.25 -7.31 18.37
C PHE A 377 1.10 -6.49 17.08
N ILE A 378 1.81 -5.36 16.94
CA ILE A 378 1.85 -4.60 15.68
C ILE A 378 2.28 -5.51 14.51
N THR A 379 3.38 -6.23 14.68
CA THR A 379 3.93 -7.11 13.63
C THR A 379 2.96 -8.23 13.26
N LEU A 380 2.28 -8.82 14.25
CA LEU A 380 1.23 -9.81 14.05
C LEU A 380 0.08 -9.22 13.23
N ILE A 381 -0.51 -8.09 13.65
CA ILE A 381 -1.62 -7.45 12.94
C ILE A 381 -1.22 -7.10 11.51
N ASP A 382 0.00 -6.59 11.33
CA ASP A 382 0.52 -6.26 10.02
C ASP A 382 0.59 -7.49 9.11
N THR A 383 1.12 -8.59 9.63
CA THR A 383 1.25 -9.84 8.87
C THR A 383 -0.14 -10.43 8.53
N LEU A 384 -1.08 -10.39 9.46
CA LEU A 384 -2.45 -10.89 9.22
C LEU A 384 -3.19 -10.03 8.20
N TYR A 385 -3.04 -8.70 8.28
CA TYR A 385 -3.66 -7.77 7.35
C TYR A 385 -3.11 -7.93 5.92
N ASP A 386 -1.78 -8.03 5.77
CA ASP A 386 -1.12 -8.17 4.47
C ASP A 386 -1.51 -9.50 3.78
N ASN A 387 -1.71 -10.55 4.57
CA ASN A 387 -2.19 -11.86 4.09
C ASN A 387 -3.72 -12.00 4.06
N LYS A 388 -4.48 -10.91 4.29
CA LYS A 388 -5.95 -10.88 4.22
C LYS A 388 -6.67 -11.85 5.18
N ILE A 389 -6.06 -12.14 6.32
CA ILE A 389 -6.59 -13.08 7.32
C ILE A 389 -7.73 -12.42 8.11
N ARG A 390 -8.80 -13.18 8.37
CA ARG A 390 -9.93 -12.75 9.20
C ARG A 390 -9.52 -12.70 10.67
N LEU A 391 -9.94 -11.66 11.37
CA LEU A 391 -9.48 -11.39 12.73
C LEU A 391 -10.64 -11.10 13.69
N VAL A 392 -10.69 -11.83 14.80
CA VAL A 392 -11.60 -11.57 15.92
C VAL A 392 -10.76 -11.23 17.15
N ILE A 393 -11.04 -10.11 17.79
CA ILE A 393 -10.31 -9.67 18.98
C ILE A 393 -11.25 -9.48 20.16
N SER A 394 -10.86 -10.01 21.32
CA SER A 394 -11.38 -9.56 22.62
C SER A 394 -10.30 -8.77 23.35
N ALA A 395 -10.59 -7.51 23.68
CA ALA A 395 -9.62 -6.57 24.23
C ALA A 395 -10.18 -5.78 25.42
N ALA A 396 -9.30 -5.34 26.32
CA ALA A 396 -9.64 -4.53 27.50
C ALA A 396 -10.12 -3.11 27.16
N ALA A 397 -9.95 -2.66 25.92
CA ALA A 397 -10.33 -1.33 25.45
C ALA A 397 -10.69 -1.39 23.95
N PRO A 398 -11.49 -0.44 23.43
CA PRO A 398 -11.71 -0.31 21.99
C PRO A 398 -10.38 -0.09 21.24
N HIS A 399 -10.33 -0.48 19.97
CA HIS A 399 -9.13 -0.42 19.13
C HIS A 399 -8.46 0.98 19.14
N ASN A 400 -9.24 2.06 19.15
CA ASN A 400 -8.75 3.45 19.22
C ASN A 400 -8.16 3.89 20.57
N LYS A 401 -8.34 3.11 21.64
CA LYS A 401 -7.79 3.37 22.99
C LYS A 401 -6.98 2.19 23.51
N LEU A 402 -6.60 1.26 22.63
CA LEU A 402 -5.85 0.07 22.99
C LEU A 402 -4.40 0.39 23.31
N PHE A 403 -3.82 1.39 22.63
CA PHE A 403 -2.48 1.90 22.86
C PHE A 403 -2.54 3.14 23.74
N VAL A 404 -1.81 3.14 24.85
CA VAL A 404 -1.74 4.27 25.79
C VAL A 404 -0.32 4.83 25.78
N PRO A 405 -0.10 6.06 25.26
CA PRO A 405 1.23 6.64 25.12
C PRO A 405 1.83 7.22 26.42
N GLU A 406 1.13 7.19 27.56
CA GLU A 406 1.64 7.79 28.81
C GLU A 406 2.74 6.93 29.49
N GLY A 407 3.88 7.56 29.78
CA GLY A 407 4.88 7.12 30.77
C GLY A 407 6.34 7.28 30.33
N ASP A 408 7.05 8.17 31.03
CA ASP A 408 8.48 8.55 31.02
C ASP A 408 9.49 7.85 30.09
N THR A 409 10.35 8.69 29.53
CA THR A 409 11.53 8.37 28.71
C THR A 409 12.66 7.74 29.53
N GLU A 410 12.41 6.61 30.20
CA GLU A 410 13.53 5.80 30.70
C GLU A 410 14.18 5.06 29.53
N TYR A 411 15.37 5.55 29.14
CA TYR A 411 16.22 4.91 28.15
C TYR A 411 16.66 3.53 28.65
N THR A 412 16.40 2.49 27.86
CA THR A 412 16.94 1.15 28.08
C THR A 412 18.47 1.16 27.97
N ASP A 413 19.16 0.30 28.71
CA ASP A 413 20.64 0.23 28.68
C ASP A 413 21.18 -0.05 27.27
N GLU A 414 20.43 -0.79 26.44
CA GLU A 414 20.72 -1.00 25.02
C GLU A 414 20.76 0.32 24.22
N LYS A 415 19.84 1.25 24.50
CA LYS A 415 19.83 2.57 23.84
C LYS A 415 20.98 3.44 24.31
N ARG A 416 21.43 3.31 25.57
CA ARG A 416 22.60 4.01 26.10
C ARG A 416 23.89 3.53 25.42
N MET A 417 24.05 2.21 25.29
CA MET A 417 25.19 1.62 24.56
C MET A 417 25.22 2.07 23.08
N LEU A 418 24.06 2.08 22.40
CA LEU A 418 23.97 2.58 21.02
C LEU A 418 24.31 4.07 20.90
N MET A 419 23.98 4.90 21.89
CA MET A 419 24.36 6.32 21.90
C MET A 419 25.87 6.49 22.03
N ASP A 420 26.51 5.69 22.89
CA ASP A 420 27.96 5.70 23.08
C ASP A 420 28.70 5.22 21.82
N ASP A 421 28.25 4.12 21.20
CA ASP A 421 28.84 3.56 19.98
C ASP A 421 28.73 4.51 18.78
N LEU A 422 27.63 5.27 18.69
CA LEU A 422 27.39 6.26 17.63
C LEU A 422 27.91 7.66 17.97
N ALA A 423 28.57 7.83 19.14
CA ALA A 423 29.04 9.11 19.67
C ALA A 423 27.96 10.23 19.65
N ILE A 424 26.71 9.88 19.98
CA ILE A 424 25.58 10.80 19.97
C ILE A 424 25.52 11.52 21.32
N SER A 425 25.90 12.80 21.36
CA SER A 425 25.78 13.63 22.56
C SER A 425 24.32 14.09 22.78
N HIS A 426 23.93 14.22 24.06
CA HIS A 426 22.66 14.83 24.45
C HIS A 426 22.54 16.24 23.83
N GLY A 427 21.51 16.45 23.00
CA GLY A 427 21.24 17.73 22.32
C GLY A 427 21.71 17.83 20.86
N SER A 428 22.42 16.83 20.33
CA SER A 428 22.76 16.76 18.90
C SER A 428 21.54 16.49 18.01
N ASP A 429 21.58 16.82 16.72
CA ASP A 429 20.46 16.53 15.80
C ASP A 429 20.17 15.02 15.69
N ASN A 430 21.19 14.17 15.89
CA ASN A 430 21.04 12.71 15.92
C ASN A 430 20.36 12.21 17.20
N TYR A 431 20.40 12.98 18.30
CA TYR A 431 19.68 12.69 19.54
C TYR A 431 18.16 12.76 19.35
N LYS A 432 17.70 13.62 18.45
CA LYS A 432 16.28 13.75 18.09
C LYS A 432 15.79 12.64 17.16
N SER A 433 16.61 11.63 16.86
CA SER A 433 16.23 10.61 15.87
C SER A 433 15.10 9.69 16.35
N ASN A 434 14.28 9.18 15.41
CA ASN A 434 13.10 8.35 15.71
C ASN A 434 13.39 7.16 16.63
N ILE A 435 14.61 6.62 16.52
CA ILE A 435 15.14 5.52 17.35
C ILE A 435 15.10 5.89 18.85
N PHE A 436 15.27 7.17 19.18
CA PHE A 436 15.32 7.68 20.55
C PHE A 436 14.05 8.38 21.01
N THR A 437 13.25 8.96 20.09
CA THR A 437 12.04 9.73 20.42
C THR A 437 10.76 8.91 20.54
N GLY A 438 10.70 7.70 19.96
CA GLY A 438 9.47 6.88 19.98
C GLY A 438 8.39 7.32 18.99
N GLU A 439 8.67 8.31 18.13
CA GLU A 439 7.72 8.78 17.10
C GLU A 439 7.35 7.67 16.08
N GLU A 440 8.28 6.76 15.77
CA GLU A 440 7.99 5.59 14.94
C GLU A 440 7.02 4.61 15.59
N GLU A 441 7.03 4.51 16.92
CA GLU A 441 6.13 3.64 17.68
C GLU A 441 4.71 4.21 17.65
N LEU A 442 4.57 5.53 17.84
CA LEU A 442 3.30 6.25 17.68
C LEU A 442 2.71 6.07 16.28
N PHE A 443 3.53 6.25 15.24
CA PHE A 443 3.08 6.07 13.86
C PHE A 443 2.68 4.61 13.57
N ALA A 444 3.44 3.64 14.09
CA ALA A 444 3.09 2.23 13.98
C ALA A 444 1.77 1.92 14.69
N PHE A 445 1.52 2.52 15.87
CA PHE A 445 0.25 2.39 16.59
C PHE A 445 -0.92 2.94 15.77
N ASP A 446 -0.84 4.16 15.24
CA ASP A 446 -1.91 4.76 14.43
C ASP A 446 -2.24 3.90 13.20
N ARG A 447 -1.20 3.36 12.54
CA ARG A 447 -1.36 2.43 11.42
C ARG A 447 -2.09 1.16 11.84
N THR A 448 -1.68 0.54 12.95
CA THR A 448 -2.32 -0.67 13.47
C THR A 448 -3.77 -0.40 13.85
N VAL A 449 -4.11 0.74 14.44
CA VAL A 449 -5.49 1.13 14.76
C VAL A 449 -6.35 1.23 13.50
N SER A 450 -5.84 1.83 12.43
CA SER A 450 -6.55 1.91 11.15
C SER A 450 -6.76 0.54 10.51
N ARG A 451 -5.74 -0.33 10.53
CA ARG A 451 -5.85 -1.74 10.05
C ARG A 451 -6.89 -2.52 10.85
N LEU A 452 -6.87 -2.40 12.18
CA LEU A 452 -7.87 -3.04 13.05
C LEU A 452 -9.29 -2.55 12.77
N SER A 453 -9.48 -1.28 12.41
CA SER A 453 -10.78 -0.76 12.00
C SER A 453 -11.25 -1.38 10.69
N GLU A 454 -10.37 -1.50 9.68
CA GLU A 454 -10.71 -2.11 8.39
C GLU A 454 -11.04 -3.60 8.52
N MET A 455 -10.26 -4.34 9.32
CA MET A 455 -10.47 -5.78 9.55
C MET A 455 -11.80 -6.13 10.24
N GLN A 456 -12.52 -5.14 10.78
CA GLN A 456 -13.85 -5.29 11.38
C GLN A 456 -15.00 -5.15 10.38
N THR A 457 -14.72 -4.67 9.16
CA THR A 457 -15.73 -4.42 8.13
C THR A 457 -16.24 -5.72 7.51
N LYS A 458 -17.51 -5.76 7.07
CA LYS A 458 -18.07 -6.95 6.41
C LYS A 458 -17.37 -7.22 5.08
N GLU A 459 -17.05 -6.16 4.35
CA GLU A 459 -16.35 -6.18 3.07
C GLU A 459 -15.01 -6.91 3.19
N TYR A 460 -14.23 -6.60 4.23
CA TYR A 460 -12.95 -7.27 4.49
C TYR A 460 -13.13 -8.78 4.76
N TRP A 461 -14.19 -9.16 5.48
CA TRP A 461 -14.48 -10.57 5.75
C TRP A 461 -14.96 -11.32 4.51
N GLU A 462 -15.73 -10.67 3.64
CA GLU A 462 -16.24 -11.23 2.38
C GLU A 462 -15.14 -11.36 1.30
N GLN A 463 -14.12 -10.50 1.30
CA GLN A 463 -12.97 -10.59 0.39
C GLN A 463 -12.31 -11.98 0.41
N TRP A 464 -12.27 -12.65 1.57
CA TRP A 464 -11.69 -13.99 1.67
C TRP A 464 -12.44 -15.06 0.86
N GLU A 465 -13.76 -14.92 0.67
CA GLU A 465 -14.52 -15.91 -0.12
C GLU A 465 -14.15 -15.89 -1.61
N GLN A 466 -13.51 -14.82 -2.10
CA GLN A 466 -13.06 -14.68 -3.48
C GLN A 466 -11.66 -15.27 -3.75
N TYR A 467 -10.90 -15.60 -2.70
CA TYR A 467 -9.55 -16.20 -2.81
C TYR A 467 -9.55 -17.73 -2.66
N ARG A 468 -10.73 -18.35 -2.75
CA ARG A 468 -10.94 -19.79 -2.86
C ARG A 468 -11.29 -20.16 -4.30
#